data_AF-D5P217-F1
#
_entry.id   AF-D5P217-F1
#
_cell.length_a   1.000
_cell.length_b   1.000
_cell.length_c   1.000
_cell.angle_alpha   90.00
_cell.angle_beta   90.00
_cell.angle_gamma   90.00
#
_symmetry.space_group_name_H-M   'P 1'
#
loop_
_entity.id
_entity.type
_entity.pdbx_description
1 polymer ?
#
loop_
_entity_poly.entity_id
_entity_poly.type
_entity_poly.pdbx_seq_one_letter_code
_entity_poly.pdbx_strand_id
1 'polypeptide(L)'
;MTDLRNRGVTDTFFLICDGLKGLPDVVGEVWPATIVQACTVHLIRNSFRYVPRQHWDALRRDLKPIYTAPTAAAAEAALEALADRWGSRYPALIRLWQSCWNEFIPFLDYDTEIRRVLCSTNAIVIWSPPGGVLDVRHEAFRSQVLRGGRDYLQSSRRQEPAEGRCRL
;
A
#
# COMPACT_ATOMS: atom_id res chain seq x y z
N MET A 1 12.62 -9.69 -0.88
CA MET A 1 11.95 -10.53 0.15
C MET A 1 12.94 -11.41 0.89
N THR A 2 13.84 -12.12 0.20
CA THR A 2 14.91 -12.93 0.82
C THR A 2 15.78 -12.17 1.83
N ASP A 3 16.13 -10.91 1.54
CA ASP A 3 16.89 -10.07 2.49
C ASP A 3 16.14 -9.84 3.82
N LEU A 4 14.82 -9.61 3.80
CA LEU A 4 14.01 -9.46 5.02
C LEU A 4 13.96 -10.77 5.82
N ARG A 5 13.82 -11.91 5.14
CA ARG A 5 13.90 -13.23 5.77
C ARG A 5 15.27 -13.46 6.42
N ASN A 6 16.35 -13.13 5.72
CA ASN A 6 17.72 -13.24 6.25
C ASN A 6 17.98 -12.32 7.44
N ARG A 7 17.23 -11.22 7.57
CA ARG A 7 17.25 -10.31 8.72
C ARG A 7 16.37 -10.76 9.88
N GLY A 8 15.72 -11.92 9.78
CA GLY A 8 14.97 -12.54 10.88
C GLY A 8 13.46 -12.40 10.80
N VAL A 9 12.89 -11.85 9.72
CA VAL A 9 11.43 -11.89 9.52
C VAL A 9 11.03 -13.31 9.17
N THR A 10 10.39 -13.98 10.12
CA THR A 10 10.00 -15.39 10.00
C THR A 10 8.71 -15.57 9.20
N ASP A 11 7.75 -14.67 9.39
CA ASP A 11 6.43 -14.74 8.77
C ASP A 11 5.84 -13.33 8.60
N THR A 12 4.89 -13.19 7.68
CA THR A 12 4.13 -11.96 7.42
C THR A 12 2.67 -12.32 7.21
N PHE A 13 1.78 -11.71 8.00
CA PHE A 13 0.35 -12.01 7.92
C PHE A 13 -0.30 -11.48 6.63
N PHE A 14 -0.05 -10.21 6.29
CA PHE A 14 -0.40 -9.65 4.98
C PHE A 14 0.66 -8.65 4.52
N LEU A 15 0.78 -8.52 3.20
CA LEU A 15 1.66 -7.57 2.53
C LEU A 15 0.84 -6.71 1.57
N ILE A 16 0.89 -5.40 1.76
CA ILE A 16 0.16 -4.43 0.92
C ILE A 16 1.15 -3.75 -0.03
N CYS A 17 0.91 -3.85 -1.33
CA CYS A 17 1.81 -3.29 -2.35
C CYS A 17 1.06 -2.46 -3.41
N ASP A 18 1.79 -1.61 -4.13
CA ASP A 18 1.25 -0.68 -5.13
C ASP A 18 0.95 -1.31 -6.50
N GLY A 19 0.89 -2.65 -6.59
CA GLY A 19 0.57 -3.38 -7.82
C GLY A 19 1.78 -3.76 -8.68
N LEU A 20 2.97 -3.89 -8.06
CA LEU A 20 4.18 -4.38 -8.72
C LEU A 20 3.97 -5.81 -9.25
N LYS A 21 4.09 -5.97 -10.57
CA LYS A 21 4.02 -7.28 -11.23
C LYS A 21 5.12 -8.21 -10.73
N GLY A 22 4.77 -9.47 -10.49
CA GLY A 22 5.69 -10.51 -10.00
C GLY A 22 6.02 -10.43 -8.51
N LEU A 23 5.61 -9.36 -7.81
CA LEU A 23 5.77 -9.30 -6.36
C LEU A 23 4.93 -10.35 -5.62
N PRO A 24 3.67 -10.64 -6.00
CA PRO A 24 2.90 -11.71 -5.36
C PRO A 24 3.60 -13.07 -5.46
N ASP A 25 4.16 -13.39 -6.63
CA ASP A 25 4.87 -14.66 -6.86
C ASP A 25 6.09 -14.79 -5.93
N VAL A 26 6.92 -13.74 -5.87
CA VAL A 26 8.11 -13.70 -5.00
C VAL A 26 7.74 -13.76 -3.52
N VAL A 27 6.63 -13.15 -3.12
CA VAL A 27 6.15 -13.24 -1.73
C VAL A 27 5.69 -14.66 -1.44
N GLY A 28 4.94 -15.30 -2.34
CA GLY A 28 4.51 -16.70 -2.20
C GLY A 28 5.68 -17.69 -2.08
N GLU A 29 6.82 -17.41 -2.71
CA GLU A 29 8.04 -18.22 -2.56
C GLU A 29 8.70 -18.07 -1.18
N VAL A 30 8.66 -16.88 -0.57
CA VAL A 30 9.35 -16.57 0.69
C VAL A 30 8.47 -16.83 1.91
N TRP A 31 7.21 -16.43 1.84
CA TRP A 31 6.19 -16.58 2.87
C TRP A 31 4.86 -17.05 2.24
N PRO A 32 4.68 -18.38 2.06
CA PRO A 32 3.53 -18.94 1.34
C PRO A 32 2.17 -18.65 1.97
N ALA A 33 2.13 -18.35 3.27
CA ALA A 33 0.90 -18.04 4.01
C ALA A 33 0.52 -16.55 3.97
N THR A 34 1.38 -15.68 3.42
CA THR A 34 1.13 -14.24 3.39
C THR A 34 0.02 -13.89 2.41
N ILE A 35 -0.98 -13.14 2.90
CA ILE A 35 -2.00 -12.54 2.05
C ILE A 35 -1.40 -11.33 1.33
N VAL A 36 -1.32 -11.38 0.01
CA VAL A 36 -0.85 -10.25 -0.80
C VAL A 36 -2.04 -9.39 -1.22
N GLN A 37 -2.01 -8.12 -0.84
CA GLN A 37 -3.09 -7.17 -1.11
C GLN A 37 -2.59 -6.02 -1.99
N ALA A 38 -3.41 -5.61 -2.96
CA ALA A 38 -3.24 -4.36 -3.67
C ALA A 38 -3.57 -3.19 -2.73
N CYS A 39 -2.72 -2.17 -2.72
CA CYS A 39 -2.94 -0.97 -1.94
C CYS A 39 -4.10 -0.17 -2.53
N THR A 40 -5.26 -0.19 -1.87
CA THR A 40 -6.48 0.51 -2.28
C THR A 40 -6.23 2.00 -2.54
N VAL A 41 -5.39 2.65 -1.73
CA VAL A 41 -5.04 4.06 -1.90
C VAL A 41 -4.24 4.31 -3.18
N HIS A 42 -3.25 3.46 -3.50
CA HIS A 42 -2.52 3.56 -4.76
C HIS A 42 -3.41 3.24 -5.96
N LEU A 43 -4.28 2.23 -5.85
CA LEU A 43 -5.22 1.86 -6.90
C LEU A 43 -6.18 3.01 -7.24
N ILE A 44 -6.73 3.67 -6.21
CA ILE A 44 -7.58 4.87 -6.38
C ILE A 44 -6.77 6.03 -6.97
N ARG A 45 -5.56 6.32 -6.47
CA ARG A 45 -4.71 7.39 -7.00
C ARG A 45 -4.33 7.16 -8.46
N ASN A 46 -4.02 5.92 -8.83
CA ASN A 46 -3.68 5.54 -10.20
C ASN A 46 -4.89 5.68 -11.14
N SER A 47 -6.11 5.44 -10.65
CA SER A 47 -7.34 5.64 -11.40
C SER A 47 -7.49 7.07 -11.95
N PHE A 48 -7.13 8.08 -11.14
CA PHE A 48 -7.22 9.49 -11.55
C PHE A 48 -6.22 9.88 -12.64
N ARG A 49 -5.20 9.06 -12.94
CA ARG A 49 -4.24 9.33 -14.03
C ARG A 49 -4.86 9.13 -15.41
N TYR A 50 -5.90 8.31 -15.52
CA TYR A 50 -6.55 7.99 -16.80
C TYR A 50 -7.69 8.95 -17.15
N VAL A 51 -8.12 9.78 -16.20
CA VAL A 51 -9.32 10.61 -16.33
C VAL A 51 -8.95 12.09 -16.15
N PRO A 52 -9.37 12.99 -17.07
CA PRO A 52 -9.11 14.42 -16.94
C PRO A 52 -9.69 15.02 -15.66
N ARG A 53 -9.03 16.07 -15.13
CA ARG A 53 -9.39 16.71 -13.85
C ARG A 53 -10.86 17.15 -13.75
N GLN A 54 -11.45 17.59 -14.86
CA GLN A 54 -12.86 17.99 -14.94
C GLN A 54 -13.86 16.87 -14.55
N HIS A 55 -13.43 15.61 -14.59
CA HIS A 55 -14.25 14.44 -14.30
C HIS A 55 -13.92 13.79 -12.95
N TRP A 56 -12.95 14.33 -12.19
CA TRP A 56 -12.48 13.70 -10.95
C TRP A 56 -13.55 13.57 -9.89
N ASP A 57 -14.43 14.57 -9.72
CA ASP A 57 -15.49 14.48 -8.71
C ASP A 57 -16.57 13.45 -9.06
N ALA A 58 -16.83 13.25 -10.36
CA ALA A 58 -17.69 12.16 -10.81
C ALA A 58 -17.02 10.81 -10.57
N LEU A 59 -15.77 10.64 -11.00
CA LEU A 59 -15.01 9.41 -10.80
C LEU A 59 -14.86 9.05 -9.32
N ARG A 60 -14.58 10.01 -8.44
CA ARG A 60 -14.49 9.77 -6.98
C ARG A 60 -15.77 9.18 -6.42
N ARG A 61 -16.93 9.69 -6.86
CA ARG A 61 -18.25 9.19 -6.43
C ARG A 61 -18.49 7.77 -6.91
N ASP A 62 -18.09 7.45 -8.14
CA ASP A 62 -18.32 6.14 -8.74
C ASP A 62 -17.33 5.07 -8.25
N LEU A 63 -16.11 5.46 -7.87
CA LEU A 63 -15.13 4.55 -7.26
C LEU A 63 -15.47 4.20 -5.81
N LYS A 64 -16.17 5.09 -5.10
CA LYS A 64 -16.44 4.93 -3.65
C LYS A 64 -17.18 3.62 -3.33
N PRO A 65 -18.28 3.27 -4.02
CA PRO A 65 -19.00 2.02 -3.78
C PRO A 65 -18.13 0.76 -3.86
N ILE A 66 -17.08 0.74 -4.68
CA ILE A 66 -16.22 -0.44 -4.88
C ILE A 66 -15.48 -0.80 -3.58
N TYR A 67 -14.81 0.16 -2.95
CA TYR A 67 -14.02 -0.10 -1.74
C TYR A 67 -14.80 0.09 -0.44
N THR A 68 -16.03 0.61 -0.49
CA THR A 68 -16.93 0.64 0.67
C THR A 68 -17.98 -0.47 0.64
N ALA A 69 -17.91 -1.39 -0.32
CA ALA A 69 -18.85 -2.48 -0.46
C ALA A 69 -18.80 -3.43 0.76
N PRO A 70 -19.94 -3.96 1.22
CA PRO A 70 -19.98 -4.90 2.33
C PRO A 70 -19.46 -6.29 1.96
N THR A 71 -19.50 -6.65 0.67
CA THR A 71 -19.11 -7.97 0.16
C THR A 71 -18.35 -7.85 -1.16
N ALA A 72 -17.56 -8.88 -1.51
CA ALA A 72 -16.87 -8.97 -2.80
C ALA A 72 -17.85 -8.88 -3.98
N ALA A 73 -19.00 -9.56 -3.91
CA ALA A 73 -20.03 -9.50 -4.94
C ALA A 73 -20.63 -8.09 -5.11
N ALA A 74 -20.83 -7.35 -4.02
CA ALA A 74 -21.29 -5.96 -4.09
C ALA A 74 -20.21 -5.03 -4.69
N ALA A 75 -18.94 -5.30 -4.42
CA ALA A 75 -17.84 -4.55 -5.03
C ALA A 75 -17.74 -4.85 -6.53
N GLU A 76 -17.94 -6.11 -6.94
CA GLU A 76 -17.94 -6.54 -8.34
C GLU A 76 -19.06 -5.84 -9.13
N ALA A 77 -20.28 -5.85 -8.60
CA ALA A 77 -21.40 -5.11 -9.20
C ALA A 77 -21.12 -3.60 -9.31
N ALA A 78 -20.43 -3.02 -8.33
CA ALA A 78 -19.99 -1.63 -8.40
C ALA A 78 -18.91 -1.38 -9.47
N LEU A 79 -18.00 -2.34 -9.66
CA LEU A 79 -16.98 -2.28 -10.72
C LEU A 79 -17.62 -2.42 -12.12
N GLU A 80 -18.64 -3.28 -12.27
CA GLU A 80 -19.43 -3.38 -13.50
C GLU A 80 -20.14 -2.06 -13.83
N ALA A 81 -20.81 -1.45 -12.85
CA ALA A 81 -21.43 -0.14 -13.02
C ALA A 81 -20.41 0.96 -13.39
N LEU A 82 -19.19 0.90 -12.84
CA LEU A 82 -18.09 1.77 -13.24
C LEU A 82 -17.68 1.49 -14.70
N ALA A 83 -17.60 0.23 -15.11
CA ALA A 83 -17.25 -0.19 -16.47
C ALA A 83 -18.29 0.27 -17.50
N ASP A 84 -19.58 0.17 -17.18
CA ASP A 84 -20.65 0.67 -18.06
C ASP A 84 -20.53 2.18 -18.28
N ARG A 85 -20.26 2.92 -17.21
CA ARG A 85 -20.19 4.39 -17.27
C ARG A 85 -18.90 4.92 -17.88
N TRP A 86 -17.76 4.32 -17.55
CA TRP A 86 -16.44 4.86 -17.90
C TRP A 86 -15.66 4.01 -18.90
N GLY A 87 -16.02 2.75 -19.10
CA GLY A 87 -15.23 1.77 -19.85
C GLY A 87 -15.13 2.06 -21.35
N SER A 88 -16.14 2.67 -21.96
CA SER A 88 -16.10 3.08 -23.37
C SER A 88 -15.07 4.19 -23.62
N ARG A 89 -15.03 5.19 -22.74
CA ARG A 89 -14.16 6.37 -22.87
C ARG A 89 -12.78 6.18 -22.26
N TYR A 90 -12.68 5.39 -21.18
CA TYR A 90 -11.46 5.17 -20.41
C TYR A 90 -11.26 3.67 -20.14
N PRO A 91 -11.05 2.85 -21.18
CA PRO A 91 -10.91 1.40 -21.01
C PRO A 91 -9.66 1.03 -20.18
N ALA A 92 -8.64 1.89 -20.13
CA ALA A 92 -7.46 1.69 -19.29
C ALA A 92 -7.76 1.76 -17.78
N LEU A 93 -8.76 2.54 -17.36
CA LEU A 93 -9.22 2.57 -15.97
C LEU A 93 -9.78 1.20 -15.57
N ILE A 94 -10.64 0.62 -16.41
CA ILE A 94 -11.27 -0.67 -16.12
C ILE A 94 -10.24 -1.79 -16.13
N ARG A 95 -9.32 -1.79 -17.11
CA ARG A 95 -8.19 -2.74 -17.14
C ARG A 95 -7.32 -2.68 -15.88
N LEU A 96 -7.05 -1.49 -15.34
CA LEU A 96 -6.29 -1.35 -14.09
C LEU A 96 -7.00 -2.11 -12.96
N TRP A 97 -8.28 -1.84 -12.74
CA TRP A 97 -9.05 -2.49 -11.67
C TRP A 97 -9.17 -4.00 -11.86
N GLN A 98 -9.46 -4.46 -13.08
CA GLN A 98 -9.54 -5.88 -13.40
C GLN A 98 -8.19 -6.60 -13.17
N SER A 99 -7.07 -5.96 -13.53
CA SER A 99 -5.74 -6.55 -13.36
C SER A 99 -5.28 -6.68 -11.92
N CYS A 100 -5.87 -5.92 -11.00
CA CYS A 100 -5.56 -5.94 -9.57
C CYS A 100 -6.70 -6.54 -8.74
N TRP A 101 -7.72 -7.13 -9.37
CA TRP A 101 -8.96 -7.51 -8.70
C TRP A 101 -8.72 -8.60 -7.65
N ASN A 102 -7.92 -9.61 -8.02
CA ASN A 102 -7.61 -10.73 -7.13
C ASN A 102 -6.85 -10.27 -5.88
N GLU A 103 -5.92 -9.33 -6.03
CA GLU A 103 -5.18 -8.74 -4.91
C GLU A 103 -5.99 -7.66 -4.18
N PHE A 104 -7.07 -7.14 -4.79
CA PHE A 104 -7.98 -6.20 -4.13
C PHE A 104 -8.99 -6.91 -3.23
N ILE A 105 -9.51 -8.08 -3.63
CA ILE A 105 -10.55 -8.81 -2.87
C ILE A 105 -10.22 -8.99 -1.38
N PRO A 106 -8.98 -9.37 -0.96
CA PRO A 106 -8.66 -9.56 0.46
C PRO A 106 -8.91 -8.31 1.32
N PHE A 107 -8.84 -7.11 0.74
CA PHE A 107 -9.19 -5.87 1.44
C PHE A 107 -10.65 -5.87 1.95
N LEU A 108 -11.55 -6.53 1.22
CA LEU A 108 -12.98 -6.63 1.55
C LEU A 108 -13.29 -7.70 2.59
N ASP A 109 -12.32 -8.51 3.00
CA ASP A 109 -12.50 -9.50 4.07
C ASP A 109 -12.29 -8.89 5.46
N TYR A 110 -11.64 -7.73 5.54
CA TYR A 110 -11.39 -7.05 6.81
C TYR A 110 -12.62 -6.28 7.30
N ASP A 111 -12.71 -6.05 8.62
CA ASP A 111 -13.74 -5.19 9.20
C ASP A 111 -13.57 -3.73 8.76
N THR A 112 -14.66 -2.96 8.82
CA THR A 112 -14.69 -1.55 8.40
C THR A 112 -13.67 -0.67 9.11
N GLU A 113 -13.36 -0.98 10.38
CA GLU A 113 -12.37 -0.25 11.16
C GLU A 113 -10.94 -0.49 10.63
N ILE A 114 -10.62 -1.73 10.28
CA ILE A 114 -9.34 -2.08 9.63
C ILE A 114 -9.27 -1.42 8.25
N ARG A 115 -10.34 -1.51 7.45
CA ARG A 115 -10.40 -0.86 6.14
C ARG A 115 -10.20 0.64 6.23
N ARG A 116 -10.72 1.31 7.28
CA ARG A 116 -10.51 2.74 7.51
C ARG A 116 -9.03 3.06 7.74
N VAL A 117 -8.32 2.23 8.50
CA VAL A 117 -6.87 2.38 8.71
C VAL A 117 -6.10 2.16 7.41
N LEU A 118 -6.42 1.08 6.67
CA LEU A 118 -5.78 0.74 5.40
C LEU A 118 -6.03 1.76 4.28
N CYS A 119 -7.20 2.40 4.28
CA CYS A 119 -7.55 3.50 3.38
C CYS A 119 -7.08 4.87 3.88
N SER A 120 -6.42 4.95 5.03
CA SER A 120 -5.86 6.21 5.51
C SER A 120 -4.57 6.54 4.75
N THR A 121 -4.41 7.82 4.39
CA THR A 121 -3.16 8.29 3.79
C THR A 121 -2.04 8.44 4.83
N ASN A 122 -2.34 8.41 6.12
CA ASN A 122 -1.35 8.69 7.18
C ASN A 122 -0.24 7.64 7.22
N ALA A 123 -0.58 6.34 7.19
CA ALA A 123 0.42 5.27 7.16
C ALA A 123 1.26 5.26 5.85
N ILE A 124 0.67 5.71 4.74
CA ILE A 124 1.32 5.72 3.41
C ILE A 124 2.18 6.98 3.20
N VAL A 125 1.71 8.15 3.64
CA VAL A 125 2.36 9.45 3.43
C VAL A 125 3.55 9.65 4.37
N ILE A 126 3.57 9.03 5.56
CA ILE A 126 4.79 8.93 6.38
C ILE A 126 5.97 8.37 5.55
N TRP A 127 5.68 7.44 4.63
CA TRP A 127 6.68 6.78 3.79
C TRP A 127 6.79 7.33 2.36
N SER A 128 5.83 8.13 1.89
CA SER A 128 5.82 8.70 0.52
C SER A 128 5.77 10.24 0.52
N PRO A 129 6.71 10.96 1.14
CA PRO A 129 6.81 12.40 0.94
C PRO A 129 7.30 12.69 -0.51
N PRO A 130 6.90 13.82 -1.13
CA PRO A 130 7.45 14.26 -2.43
C PRO A 130 8.96 14.54 -2.39
N GLY A 131 9.57 14.55 -1.21
CA GLY A 131 11.00 14.65 -1.02
C GLY A 131 11.42 13.90 0.22
N GLY A 132 12.07 12.75 0.03
CA GLY A 132 13.01 12.15 0.98
C GLY A 132 12.44 11.65 2.30
N VAL A 133 12.96 10.52 2.78
CA VAL A 133 12.66 10.05 4.13
C VAL A 133 13.30 10.99 5.15
N LEU A 134 12.53 11.46 6.14
CA LEU A 134 13.06 12.25 7.27
C LEU A 134 13.51 11.28 8.37
N ASP A 135 14.80 11.28 8.69
CA ASP A 135 15.33 10.60 9.89
C ASP A 135 14.92 11.44 11.12
N VAL A 136 13.92 10.98 11.87
CA VAL A 136 13.54 11.56 13.15
C VAL A 136 14.29 10.83 14.25
N ARG A 137 15.51 11.29 14.54
CA ARG A 137 16.23 10.83 15.73
C ARG A 137 15.53 11.38 16.97
N HIS A 138 15.06 10.47 17.81
CA HIS A 138 14.63 10.80 19.17
C HIS A 138 15.90 11.25 19.91
N GLU A 139 15.89 12.49 20.39
CA GLU A 139 16.99 13.22 21.03
C GLU A 139 17.94 13.98 20.09
N ALA A 140 17.90 15.31 20.25
CA ALA A 140 18.66 16.37 19.58
C ALA A 140 18.04 16.99 18.30
N PHE A 141 17.71 18.27 18.46
CA PHE A 141 16.99 19.19 17.58
C PHE A 141 17.71 19.52 16.26
N ARG A 142 18.00 18.53 15.39
CA ARG A 142 18.41 18.75 14.00
C ARG A 142 17.90 17.62 13.09
N SER A 143 16.74 17.81 12.48
CA SER A 143 16.24 16.95 11.41
C SER A 143 17.12 17.13 10.17
N GLN A 144 17.81 16.07 9.73
CA GLN A 144 18.53 16.07 8.45
C GLN A 144 17.55 15.70 7.34
N VAL A 145 17.39 16.58 6.35
CA VAL A 145 16.56 16.30 5.16
C VAL A 145 17.38 15.46 4.20
N LEU A 146 17.06 14.17 4.05
CA LEU A 146 17.69 13.30 3.07
C LEU A 146 17.16 13.63 1.67
N ARG A 147 17.91 14.40 0.87
CA ARG A 147 17.57 14.67 -0.54
C ARG A 147 17.96 13.47 -1.41
N GLY A 148 16.94 12.83 -1.98
CA GLY A 148 16.95 11.95 -3.15
C GLY A 148 18.28 11.35 -3.60
N GLY A 149 18.60 10.17 -3.07
CA GLY A 149 19.59 9.23 -3.58
C GLY A 149 19.10 7.81 -3.26
N ARG A 150 19.53 6.79 -4.00
CA ARG A 150 19.10 5.38 -3.85
C ARG A 150 19.62 4.72 -2.57
N ASP A 151 19.50 5.39 -1.44
CA ASP A 151 19.96 4.87 -0.16
C ASP A 151 18.78 4.76 0.80
N TYR A 152 18.57 3.55 1.30
CA TYR A 152 17.69 3.31 2.44
C TYR A 152 18.14 4.18 3.62
N LEU A 153 17.20 4.57 4.49
CA LEU A 153 17.52 5.04 5.85
C LEU A 153 18.66 4.17 6.39
N GLN A 154 19.81 4.78 6.71
CA GLN A 154 20.91 4.08 7.35
C GLN A 154 20.31 3.35 8.57
N SER A 155 20.42 2.02 8.61
CA SER A 155 19.99 1.26 9.78
C SER A 155 20.59 1.94 11.00
N SER A 156 19.78 2.26 12.01
CA SER A 156 20.33 2.62 13.33
C SER A 156 21.40 1.57 13.64
N ARG A 157 22.66 2.00 13.68
CA ARG A 157 23.80 1.10 13.92
C ARG A 157 23.41 0.17 15.07
N ARG A 158 23.66 -1.14 14.92
CA ARG A 158 23.50 -2.11 16.01
C ARG A 158 23.98 -1.43 17.29
N GLN A 159 23.08 -1.22 18.25
CA GLN A 159 23.51 -0.91 19.59
C GLN A 159 24.28 -2.15 20.03
N GLU A 160 25.60 -2.05 20.08
CA GLU A 160 26.38 -3.06 20.78
C GLU A 160 25.87 -3.08 22.22
N PRO A 161 25.61 -4.26 22.79
CA PRO A 161 25.17 -4.34 24.18
C PRO A 161 26.26 -3.69 25.02
N ALA A 162 25.89 -2.63 25.74
CA ALA A 162 26.82 -1.95 26.63
C ALA A 162 27.36 -2.98 27.62
N GLU A 163 28.66 -3.26 27.57
CA GLU A 163 29.38 -3.96 28.62
C GLU A 163 29.37 -3.09 29.88
N GLY A 164 28.26 -3.13 30.60
CA GLY A 164 28.05 -2.44 31.86
C GLY A 164 27.58 -3.45 32.89
N ARG A 165 28.51 -3.89 33.76
CA ARG A 165 28.25 -4.78 34.90
C ARG A 165 27.03 -4.29 35.68
N CYS A 166 25.97 -5.08 35.68
CA CYS A 166 24.92 -4.98 36.69
C CYS A 166 25.51 -5.57 37.99
N ARG A 167 25.85 -4.71 38.95
CA ARG A 167 25.91 -5.09 40.37
C ARG A 167 24.61 -4.58 41.00
N LEU A 168 23.96 -5.47 41.74
CA LEU A 168 22.83 -5.19 42.63
C LEU A 168 23.15 -4.03 43.58
#